data_AF-A0AA46TN18-F1
#
_entry.id   AF-A0AA46TN18-F1
#
_cell.length_a   1.000
_cell.length_b   1.000
_cell.length_c   1.000
_cell.angle_alpha   90.00
_cell.angle_beta   90.00
_cell.angle_gamma   90.00
#
_symmetry.space_group_name_H-M   'P 1'
#
loop_
_entity.id
_entity.type
_entity.pdbx_description
1 polymer ?
#
loop_
_entity_poly.entity_id
_entity_poly.type
_entity_poly.pdbx_seq_one_letter_code
_entity_poly.pdbx_strand_id
1 'polypeptide(L)'
;MAPQDRISRLAQQIGDRLQNASQAPEDIQKGVQQVVRGAFDRLELVSREDFDILMDVLQRTRSRVEALERQVASLEAAVEASTSTSNTPVEAEAPPAPVQPQGTSANSTEPPKTDTPK
;
A
#
# COMPACT_ATOMS: atom_id res chain seq x y z
N MET A 1 8.46 5.12 -22.22
CA MET A 1 7.91 4.95 -23.58
C MET A 1 6.51 4.41 -23.41
N ALA A 2 5.48 5.20 -23.68
CA ALA A 2 4.13 4.89 -23.24
C ALA A 2 3.60 3.64 -23.99
N PRO A 3 2.92 2.70 -23.32
CA PRO A 3 2.36 1.52 -23.98
C PRO A 3 1.37 1.88 -25.11
N GLN A 4 0.76 3.06 -25.03
CA GLN A 4 -0.12 3.65 -26.05
C GLN A 4 0.61 3.84 -27.39
N ASP A 5 1.89 4.21 -27.37
CA ASP A 5 2.67 4.46 -28.59
C ASP A 5 2.90 3.19 -29.41
N ARG A 6 2.97 2.03 -28.75
CA ARG A 6 3.25 0.74 -29.41
C ARG A 6 2.01 0.22 -30.13
N ILE A 7 0.84 0.34 -29.49
CA ILE A 7 -0.44 -0.05 -30.10
C ILE A 7 -0.76 0.89 -31.27
N SER A 8 -0.53 2.20 -31.12
CA SER A 8 -0.79 3.15 -32.20
C SER A 8 0.07 2.90 -33.43
N ARG A 9 1.35 2.54 -33.27
CA ARG A 9 2.22 2.15 -34.39
C ARG A 9 1.77 0.85 -35.05
N LEU A 10 1.35 -0.14 -34.26
CA LEU A 10 0.84 -1.40 -34.79
C LEU A 10 -0.46 -1.17 -35.58
N ALA A 11 -1.37 -0.37 -35.05
CA ALA A 11 -2.61 0.01 -35.73
C ALA A 11 -2.33 0.74 -37.05
N GLN A 12 -1.37 1.67 -37.06
CA GLN A 12 -0.93 2.36 -38.27
C GLN A 12 -0.38 1.37 -39.31
N GLN A 13 0.54 0.48 -38.90
CA GLN A 13 1.15 -0.51 -39.78
C GLN A 13 0.15 -1.52 -40.34
N ILE A 14 -0.83 -1.95 -39.53
CA ILE A 14 -1.92 -2.83 -39.98
C ILE A 14 -2.83 -2.09 -40.95
N GLY A 15 -3.19 -0.84 -40.63
CA GLY A 15 -3.99 0.02 -41.50
C GLY A 15 -3.35 0.19 -42.87
N ASP A 16 -2.05 0.54 -42.93
CA ASP A 16 -1.31 0.70 -44.17
C ASP A 16 -1.26 -0.61 -44.98
N ARG A 17 -1.01 -1.76 -44.34
CA ARG A 17 -0.98 -3.06 -45.02
C ARG A 17 -2.36 -3.50 -45.52
N LEU A 18 -3.42 -3.21 -44.77
CA LEU A 18 -4.79 -3.52 -45.16
C LEU A 18 -5.27 -2.61 -46.30
N GLN A 19 -4.91 -1.33 -46.28
CA GLN A 19 -5.19 -0.38 -47.36
C GLN A 19 -4.55 -0.84 -48.67
N ASN A 20 -3.29 -1.30 -48.62
CA ASN A 20 -2.58 -1.86 -49.76
C ASN A 20 -3.21 -3.18 -50.24
N ALA A 21 -3.66 -4.03 -49.33
CA ALA A 21 -4.36 -5.28 -49.66
C ALA A 21 -5.77 -5.03 -50.25
N SER A 22 -6.43 -3.93 -49.88
CA SER A 22 -7.72 -3.54 -50.43
C SER A 22 -7.65 -3.03 -51.87
N GLN A 23 -6.45 -2.69 -52.37
CA GLN A 23 -6.21 -2.35 -53.77
C GLN A 23 -5.87 -3.61 -54.62
N ALA A 24 -5.79 -4.78 -53.99
CA ALA A 24 -5.50 -6.05 -54.66
C ALA A 24 -6.80 -6.68 -55.24
N PRO A 25 -6.71 -7.60 -56.21
CA PRO A 25 -7.86 -8.34 -56.73
C PRO A 25 -8.71 -8.99 -55.63
N GLU A 26 -10.03 -9.08 -55.82
CA GLU A 26 -10.99 -9.59 -54.82
C GLU A 26 -10.61 -10.95 -54.22
N ASP A 27 -10.02 -11.85 -55.01
CA ASP A 27 -9.60 -13.17 -54.54
C ASP A 27 -8.47 -13.11 -53.51
N ILE A 28 -7.54 -12.15 -53.67
CA ILE A 28 -6.47 -11.90 -52.70
C ILE A 28 -7.06 -11.24 -51.45
N GLN A 29 -8.01 -10.31 -51.61
CA GLN A 29 -8.67 -9.63 -50.50
C GLN A 29 -9.39 -10.62 -49.57
N LYS A 30 -10.11 -11.60 -50.14
CA LYS A 30 -10.78 -12.67 -49.38
C LYS A 30 -9.80 -13.55 -48.61
N GLY A 31 -8.68 -13.92 -49.23
CA GLY A 31 -7.62 -14.69 -48.56
C GLY A 31 -6.98 -13.93 -47.40
N VAL A 32 -6.68 -12.64 -47.59
CA VAL A 32 -6.13 -11.78 -46.53
C VAL A 32 -7.13 -11.63 -45.38
N GLN A 33 -8.42 -11.44 -45.66
CA GLN A 33 -9.44 -11.32 -44.62
C GLN A 33 -9.56 -12.59 -43.76
N GLN A 34 -9.47 -13.77 -44.37
CA GLN A 34 -9.48 -15.05 -43.64
C GLN A 34 -8.24 -15.21 -42.75
N VAL A 35 -7.06 -14.85 -43.26
CA VAL A 35 -5.82 -14.89 -42.48
C VAL A 35 -5.87 -13.92 -41.30
N VAL A 36 -6.38 -12.69 -41.51
CA VAL A 36 -6.53 -11.68 -40.45
C VAL A 36 -7.52 -12.16 -39.39
N ARG A 37 -8.65 -12.74 -39.80
CA ARG A 37 -9.63 -13.29 -38.86
C ARG A 37 -9.06 -14.45 -38.05
N GLY A 38 -8.38 -15.39 -38.70
CA GLY A 38 -7.69 -16.48 -38.01
C GLY A 38 -6.51 -16.02 -37.15
N ALA A 39 -5.88 -14.88 -37.47
CA ALA A 39 -4.88 -14.27 -36.61
C ALA A 39 -5.50 -13.65 -35.36
N PHE A 40 -6.64 -12.95 -35.47
CA PHE A 40 -7.38 -12.45 -34.31
C PHE A 40 -7.87 -13.56 -33.39
N ASP A 41 -8.30 -14.70 -33.93
CA ASP A 41 -8.70 -15.87 -33.13
C ASP A 41 -7.52 -16.52 -32.38
N ARG A 42 -6.29 -16.32 -32.86
CA ARG A 42 -5.05 -16.78 -32.19
C ARG A 42 -4.51 -15.77 -31.18
N LEU A 43 -5.01 -14.54 -31.19
CA LEU A 43 -4.66 -13.55 -30.18
C LEU A 43 -5.59 -13.78 -28.97
N GLU A 44 -5.04 -13.72 -27.77
CA GLU A 44 -5.81 -13.75 -26.52
C GLU A 44 -6.49 -12.39 -26.32
N LEU A 45 -7.47 -12.09 -27.17
CA LEU A 45 -8.22 -10.85 -27.11
C LEU A 45 -9.18 -10.91 -25.92
N VAL A 46 -9.00 -9.98 -24.98
CA VAL A 46 -9.98 -9.71 -23.93
C VAL A 46 -10.93 -8.64 -24.45
N SER A 47 -12.23 -8.86 -24.31
CA SER A 47 -13.20 -7.86 -24.72
C SER A 47 -13.03 -6.59 -23.86
N ARG A 48 -13.41 -5.44 -24.40
CA ARG A 48 -13.31 -4.20 -23.64
C ARG A 48 -14.17 -4.24 -22.37
N GLU A 49 -15.33 -4.86 -22.47
CA GLU A 49 -16.26 -5.06 -21.37
C GLU A 49 -15.64 -5.92 -20.25
N ASP A 50 -15.03 -7.06 -20.60
CA ASP A 50 -14.36 -7.92 -19.61
C ASP A 50 -13.20 -7.20 -18.92
N PHE A 51 -12.42 -6.41 -19.67
CA PHE A 51 -11.35 -5.61 -19.10
C PHE A 51 -11.87 -4.60 -18.09
N ASP A 52 -12.96 -3.89 -18.42
CA ASP A 52 -13.55 -2.89 -17.54
C ASP A 52 -14.13 -3.57 -16.27
N ILE A 53 -14.72 -4.76 -16.38
CA ILE A 53 -15.16 -5.57 -15.23
C ILE A 53 -13.99 -5.95 -14.32
N LEU A 54 -12.90 -6.46 -14.89
CA LEU A 54 -11.70 -6.82 -14.11
C LEU A 54 -11.10 -5.60 -13.40
N MET A 55 -11.14 -4.43 -14.03
CA MET A 55 -10.71 -3.17 -13.43
C MET A 55 -11.56 -2.80 -12.21
N ASP A 56 -12.89 -2.92 -12.31
CA ASP A 56 -13.80 -2.66 -11.19
C ASP A 56 -13.56 -3.63 -10.02
N VAL A 57 -13.41 -4.92 -10.33
CA VAL A 57 -13.07 -5.95 -9.31
C VAL A 57 -11.74 -5.63 -8.64
N LEU A 58 -10.73 -5.19 -9.39
CA LEU A 58 -9.43 -4.80 -8.85
C LEU A 58 -9.55 -3.59 -7.92
N GLN A 59 -10.30 -2.56 -8.32
CA GLN A 59 -10.56 -1.38 -7.49
C GLN A 59 -11.26 -1.75 -6.18
N ARG A 60 -12.32 -2.56 -6.26
CA ARG A 60 -13.04 -3.05 -5.08
C ARG A 60 -12.15 -3.86 -4.16
N THR A 61 -11.31 -4.72 -4.71
CA THR A 61 -10.37 -5.54 -3.94
C THR A 61 -9.35 -4.67 -3.23
N ARG A 62 -8.78 -3.67 -3.92
CA ARG A 62 -7.86 -2.70 -3.30
C ARG A 62 -8.52 -1.95 -2.15
N SER A 63 -9.73 -1.42 -2.36
CA SER A 63 -10.47 -0.72 -1.31
C SER A 63 -10.73 -1.61 -0.10
N ARG A 64 -11.08 -2.88 -0.33
CA ARG A 64 -11.28 -3.86 0.76
C ARG A 64 -9.98 -4.17 1.51
N VAL A 65 -8.86 -4.32 0.81
CA VAL A 65 -7.54 -4.52 1.43
C VAL A 65 -7.18 -3.35 2.33
N GLU A 66 -7.29 -2.12 1.83
CA GLU A 66 -7.00 -0.93 2.63
C GLU A 66 -7.93 -0.80 3.84
N ALA A 67 -9.19 -1.23 3.75
CA ALA A 67 -10.11 -1.22 4.88
C ALA A 67 -9.72 -2.26 5.95
N LEU A 68 -9.30 -3.46 5.53
CA LEU A 68 -8.84 -4.51 6.44
C LEU A 68 -7.52 -4.14 7.11
N GLU A 69 -6.57 -3.56 6.38
CA GLU A 69 -5.32 -3.06 6.95
C GLU A 69 -5.57 -2.05 8.07
N ARG A 70 -6.53 -1.12 7.89
CA ARG A 70 -6.92 -0.17 8.94
C ARG A 70 -7.56 -0.86 10.15
N GLN A 71 -8.40 -1.86 9.94
CA GLN A 71 -9.03 -2.62 11.02
C GLN A 71 -7.98 -3.39 11.84
N VAL A 72 -7.03 -4.05 11.16
CA VAL A 72 -5.94 -4.77 11.81
C VAL A 72 -5.09 -3.81 12.64
N ALA A 73 -4.66 -2.68 12.08
CA ALA A 73 -3.88 -1.68 12.81
C ALA A 73 -4.62 -1.15 14.06
N SER A 74 -5.93 -0.93 13.96
CA SER A 74 -6.75 -0.51 15.11
C SER A 74 -6.82 -1.59 16.19
N LEU A 75 -6.91 -2.86 15.81
CA LEU A 75 -6.98 -3.98 16.76
C LEU A 75 -5.62 -4.21 17.41
N GLU A 76 -4.53 -4.15 16.65
CA GLU A 76 -3.16 -4.23 17.16
C GLU A 76 -2.90 -3.15 18.21
N ALA A 77 -3.26 -1.89 17.93
CA ALA A 77 -3.15 -0.79 18.89
C ALA A 77 -3.99 -1.00 20.17
N ALA A 78 -5.22 -1.53 20.03
CA ALA A 78 -6.08 -1.81 21.18
C ALA A 78 -5.53 -2.94 22.07
N VAL A 79 -4.90 -3.95 21.48
CA VAL A 79 -4.23 -5.04 22.21
C VAL A 79 -2.99 -4.53 22.94
N GLU A 80 -2.18 -3.67 22.32
CA GLU A 80 -1.03 -3.02 22.98
C GLU A 80 -1.46 -2.14 24.17
N ALA A 81 -2.55 -1.37 24.02
CA ALA A 81 -3.11 -0.58 25.11
C ALA A 81 -3.64 -1.46 26.27
N SER A 82 -4.21 -2.63 25.95
CA SER A 82 -4.73 -3.55 26.95
C SER A 82 -3.63 -4.30 27.72
N THR A 83 -2.53 -4.66 27.04
CA THR A 83 -1.39 -5.37 27.65
C THR A 83 -0.47 -4.45 28.47
N SER A 84 -0.38 -3.17 28.13
CA SER A 84 0.34 -2.16 28.92
C SER A 84 -0.37 -1.81 30.24
N THR A 85 -1.70 -1.89 30.28
CA THR A 85 -2.48 -1.62 31.50
C THR A 85 -2.35 -2.73 32.56
N SER A 86 -2.12 -3.99 32.16
CA SER A 86 -1.98 -5.13 33.10
C SER A 86 -0.60 -5.28 33.74
N ASN A 87 0.42 -4.54 33.26
CA ASN A 87 1.81 -4.67 33.72
C ASN A 87 2.28 -3.52 34.64
N THR A 88 1.37 -2.79 35.29
CA THR A 88 1.77 -1.84 36.34
C THR A 88 1.97 -2.59 37.66
N PRO A 89 3.20 -2.72 38.19
CA PRO A 89 3.40 -3.14 39.56
C PRO A 89 2.73 -2.11 40.46
N VAL A 90 1.74 -2.56 41.22
CA VAL A 90 1.18 -1.82 42.34
C VAL A 90 2.27 -1.75 43.42
N GLU A 91 3.18 -0.79 43.28
CA GLU A 91 3.99 -0.28 44.38
C GLU A 91 3.78 1.24 44.46
N ALA A 92 3.38 1.67 45.66
CA ALA A 92 3.20 3.06 46.12
C ALA A 92 1.83 3.76 45.91
N GLU A 93 0.78 3.24 46.56
CA GLU A 93 -0.19 4.03 47.37
C GLU A 93 -1.16 3.02 48.03
N ALA A 94 -1.29 2.84 49.35
CA ALA A 94 -1.44 3.75 50.49
C ALA A 94 -1.16 2.96 51.82
N PRO A 95 -1.10 3.55 53.04
CA PRO A 95 -1.46 4.92 53.45
C PRO A 95 -0.40 5.67 54.31
N PRO A 96 -0.38 7.01 54.32
CA PRO A 96 0.30 7.76 55.38
C PRO A 96 -0.65 7.89 56.59
N ALA A 97 -0.33 7.21 57.69
CA ALA A 97 -0.83 7.54 59.02
C ALA A 97 0.35 8.09 59.87
N PRO A 98 0.07 8.97 60.86
CA PRO A 98 0.93 10.12 61.17
C PRO A 98 1.92 9.86 62.31
N VAL A 99 3.18 10.25 62.14
CA VAL A 99 4.15 10.37 63.26
C VAL A 99 5.09 11.57 63.05
N GLN A 100 4.69 12.67 63.69
CA GLN A 100 5.42 13.70 64.47
C GLN A 100 6.91 14.09 64.21
N PRO A 101 7.30 15.34 64.55
CA PRO A 101 8.55 15.99 64.09
C PRO A 101 9.69 16.00 65.13
N GLN A 102 10.84 16.56 64.72
CA GLN A 102 12.06 16.93 65.46
C GLN A 102 13.16 15.85 65.42
N GLY A 103 14.40 16.10 65.00
CA GLY A 103 15.18 17.33 64.90
C GLY A 103 16.58 16.95 65.38
N THR A 104 17.42 16.43 64.47
CA THR A 104 18.77 15.95 64.82
C THR A 104 19.73 17.12 65.00
N SER A 105 20.38 17.11 66.16
CA SER A 105 21.39 18.06 66.61
C SER A 105 22.60 18.17 65.68
N ALA A 106 23.10 19.40 65.64
CA ALA A 106 24.38 19.87 65.14
C ALA A 106 25.58 18.95 65.42
N ASN A 107 26.53 18.87 64.47
CA ASN A 107 27.78 19.64 64.55
C ASN A 107 28.65 19.47 63.28
N SER A 108 29.21 20.61 62.88
CA SER A 108 30.35 20.93 62.01
C SER A 108 31.34 19.80 61.67
N THR A 109 31.81 19.78 60.43
CA THR A 109 33.21 20.16 60.06
C THR A 109 33.33 20.35 58.55
N GLU A 110 34.08 21.39 58.20
CA GLU A 110 34.30 22.09 56.92
C GLU A 110 35.34 21.36 56.00
N PRO A 111 35.85 21.94 54.88
CA PRO A 111 35.70 21.47 53.49
C PRO A 111 37.10 21.06 52.89
N PRO A 112 37.45 21.04 51.56
CA PRO A 112 37.24 22.09 50.54
C PRO A 112 36.90 21.65 49.08
N LYS A 113 36.16 22.54 48.41
CA LYS A 113 36.28 23.10 47.04
C LYS A 113 36.92 22.28 45.89
N THR A 114 36.12 22.12 44.83
CA THR A 114 36.39 22.53 43.41
C THR A 114 35.08 22.33 42.63
N ASP A 115 34.27 23.35 42.34
CA ASP A 115 34.37 24.25 41.16
C ASP A 115 35.11 23.59 39.99
N THR A 116 34.48 23.23 38.88
CA THR A 116 34.01 24.18 37.84
C THR A 116 33.18 23.43 36.78
N PRO A 117 32.12 24.02 36.19
CA PRO A 117 31.38 23.45 35.05
C PRO A 117 31.87 23.99 33.69
N LYS A 118 31.88 23.14 32.67
CA LYS A 118 31.54 23.49 31.28
C LYS A 118 31.19 22.24 30.48
#